data_AF-A0A843T247-F1
#
_entry.id   AF-A0A843T247-F1
#
_cell.length_a   1.000
_cell.length_b   1.000
_cell.length_c   1.000
_cell.angle_alpha   90.00
_cell.angle_beta   90.00
_cell.angle_gamma   90.00
#
_symmetry.space_group_name_H-M   'P 1'
#
loop_
_entity.id
_entity.type
_entity.pdbx_description
1 polymer ?
#
loop_
_entity_poly.entity_id
_entity_poly.type
_entity_poly.pdbx_seq_one_letter_code
_entity_poly.pdbx_strand_id
1 'polypeptide(L)'
;MNEVRKLRRKARVTQAALAQAAGTSQPTIAAYEAGQKSPSLGTLQRLARSVGLEATVAFHPLPTREERRSLVLHRAIAARLEAEPEGVLDRARVTLARMRASQPGAAPLLREWEVLLDRPLEDLLPVLTDPSPRARELRHVTPFAGVLTAAERAAAYQAFAESEKGSV
;
A
#
# COMPACT_ATOMS: atom_id res chain seq x y z
N MET A 1 -2.60 4.37 4.41
CA MET A 1 -1.70 4.65 5.55
C MET A 1 -1.14 6.07 5.43
N ASN A 2 -1.15 6.88 6.49
CA ASN A 2 -0.61 8.26 6.47
C ASN A 2 0.94 8.28 6.58
N GLU A 3 1.56 9.39 6.17
CA GLU A 3 3.03 9.54 6.08
C GLU A 3 3.77 9.42 7.43
N VAL A 4 3.19 9.88 8.54
CA VAL A 4 3.78 9.73 9.88
C VAL A 4 3.80 8.26 10.31
N ARG A 5 2.72 7.52 10.05
CA ARG A 5 2.68 6.08 10.32
C ARG A 5 3.67 5.31 9.44
N LYS A 6 3.78 5.67 8.15
CA LYS A 6 4.77 5.09 7.23
C LYS A 6 6.19 5.32 7.74
N LEU A 7 6.53 6.55 8.10
CA LEU A 7 7.81 6.92 8.68
C LEU A 7 8.14 6.06 9.91
N ARG A 8 7.19 5.99 10.87
CA ARG A 8 7.34 5.23 12.11
C ARG A 8 7.60 3.75 11.86
N ARG A 9 6.83 3.13 10.95
CA ARG A 9 7.00 1.71 10.59
C ARG A 9 8.33 1.47 9.89
N LYS A 10 8.75 2.37 9.00
CA LYS A 10 10.06 2.27 8.31
C LYS A 10 11.23 2.34 9.30
N ALA A 11 11.13 3.19 10.31
CA ALA A 11 12.10 3.28 11.40
C ALA A 11 11.96 2.17 12.46
N ARG A 12 10.90 1.34 12.40
CA ARG A 12 10.57 0.29 13.38
C ARG A 12 10.46 0.80 14.83
N VAL A 13 9.91 2.00 15.02
CA VAL A 13 9.74 2.61 16.36
C VAL A 13 8.27 2.64 16.80
N THR A 14 8.01 2.79 18.10
CA THR A 14 6.66 3.01 18.63
C THR A 14 6.25 4.49 18.49
N GLN A 15 4.96 4.80 18.70
CA GLN A 15 4.50 6.21 18.67
C GLN A 15 5.20 7.03 19.76
N ALA A 16 5.37 6.45 20.96
CA ALA A 16 6.07 7.08 22.07
C ALA A 16 7.55 7.33 21.76
N ALA A 17 8.24 6.35 21.16
CA ALA A 17 9.63 6.50 20.77
C ALA A 17 9.83 7.57 19.69
N LEU A 18 8.96 7.63 18.67
CA LEU A 18 9.00 8.71 17.66
C LEU A 18 8.75 10.08 18.30
N ALA A 19 7.78 10.16 19.22
CA ALA A 19 7.46 11.39 19.93
C ALA A 19 8.65 11.89 20.75
N GLN A 20 9.27 11.01 21.54
CA GLN A 20 10.46 11.29 22.33
C GLN A 20 11.62 11.77 21.45
N ALA A 21 11.93 11.03 20.38
CA ALA A 21 13.02 11.38 19.47
C ALA A 21 12.80 12.75 18.80
N ALA A 22 11.56 13.08 18.45
CA ALA A 22 11.22 14.33 17.77
C ALA A 22 10.94 15.52 18.70
N GLY A 23 11.02 15.34 20.03
CA GLY A 23 10.68 16.39 21.00
C GLY A 23 9.21 16.81 20.93
N THR A 24 8.29 15.86 20.71
CA THR A 24 6.84 16.11 20.71
C THR A 24 6.10 15.10 21.61
N SER A 25 4.78 15.20 21.69
CA SER A 25 3.96 14.31 22.52
C SER A 25 3.48 13.07 21.76
N GLN A 26 3.33 11.93 22.44
CA GLN A 26 2.70 10.74 21.84
C GLN A 26 1.28 11.03 21.33
N PRO A 27 0.41 11.78 22.05
CA PRO A 27 -0.89 12.19 21.51
C PRO A 27 -0.79 13.00 20.21
N THR A 28 0.23 13.84 20.05
CA THR A 28 0.48 14.57 18.78
C THR A 28 0.76 13.59 17.64
N ILE A 29 1.63 12.60 17.86
CA ILE A 29 1.91 11.56 16.86
C ILE A 29 0.64 10.76 16.54
N ALA A 30 -0.13 10.35 17.55
CA ALA A 30 -1.38 9.63 17.37
C ALA A 30 -2.41 10.44 16.56
N ALA A 31 -2.57 11.73 16.85
CA ALA A 31 -3.45 12.64 16.11
C ALA A 31 -3.03 12.79 14.65
N TYR A 32 -1.73 12.84 14.36
CA TYR A 32 -1.23 12.79 12.98
C TYR A 32 -1.55 11.45 12.32
N GLU A 33 -1.24 10.32 12.96
CA GLU A 33 -1.52 9.00 12.37
C GLU A 33 -3.01 8.74 12.13
N ALA A 34 -3.88 9.29 12.97
CA ALA A 34 -5.33 9.22 12.84
C ALA A 34 -5.92 10.23 11.85
N GLY A 35 -5.11 11.16 11.31
CA GLY A 35 -5.56 12.21 10.39
C GLY A 35 -6.34 13.35 11.03
N GLN A 36 -6.44 13.38 12.37
CA GLN A 36 -7.05 14.49 13.11
C GLN A 36 -6.22 15.77 13.00
N LYS A 37 -4.91 15.63 12.81
CA LYS A 37 -4.00 16.71 12.46
C LYS A 37 -3.21 16.35 11.22
N SER A 38 -2.83 17.37 10.45
CA SER A 38 -1.93 17.22 9.29
C SER A 38 -0.60 17.91 9.58
N PRO A 39 0.54 17.19 9.58
CA PRO A 39 1.83 17.83 9.77
C PRO A 39 2.19 18.65 8.52
N SER A 40 2.84 19.80 8.73
CA SER A 40 3.49 20.51 7.62
C SER A 40 4.65 19.69 7.06
N LEU A 41 5.09 19.99 5.82
CA LEU A 41 6.28 19.34 5.23
C LEU A 41 7.50 19.49 6.15
N GLY A 42 7.73 20.69 6.70
CA GLY A 42 8.82 20.92 7.66
C GLY A 42 8.70 20.09 8.93
N THR A 43 7.47 19.83 9.40
CA THR A 43 7.25 18.92 10.54
C THR A 43 7.56 17.48 10.16
N LEU A 44 7.10 17.01 9.00
CA LEU A 44 7.40 15.66 8.52
C LEU A 44 8.91 15.43 8.35
N GLN A 45 9.63 16.40 7.79
CA GLN A 45 11.09 16.37 7.66
C GLN A 45 11.81 16.36 9.01
N ARG A 46 11.30 17.07 10.01
CA ARG A 46 11.85 17.04 11.38
C ARG A 46 11.63 15.68 12.04
N LEU A 47 10.41 15.12 11.92
CA LEU A 47 10.09 13.78 12.40
C LEU A 47 10.98 12.72 11.74
N ALA A 48 11.24 12.84 10.44
CA ALA A 48 12.08 11.89 9.72
C ALA A 48 13.53 11.93 10.22
N ARG A 49 14.10 13.13 10.33
CA ARG A 49 15.47 13.33 10.80
C ARG A 49 15.70 12.81 12.22
N SER A 50 14.71 12.91 13.10
CA SER A 50 14.84 12.41 14.48
C SER A 50 14.99 10.89 14.58
N VAL A 51 14.67 10.15 13.51
CA VAL A 51 14.81 8.69 13.45
C VAL A 51 15.78 8.25 12.33
N GLY A 52 16.68 9.14 11.90
CA GLY A 52 17.71 8.83 10.91
C GLY A 52 17.18 8.62 9.49
N LEU A 53 16.02 9.18 9.17
CA LEU A 53 15.41 9.11 7.84
C LEU A 53 15.35 10.50 7.18
N GLU A 54 15.28 10.53 5.86
CA GLU A 54 15.04 11.73 5.07
C GLU A 54 13.65 11.68 4.43
N ALA A 55 12.95 12.82 4.44
CA ALA A 55 11.66 12.99 3.76
C ALA A 55 11.83 13.89 2.53
N THR A 56 11.74 13.29 1.35
CA THR A 56 11.89 13.95 0.05
C THR A 56 10.54 14.13 -0.64
N VAL A 57 10.41 15.19 -1.44
CA VAL A 57 9.23 15.41 -2.32
C VAL A 57 9.61 15.01 -3.74
N ALA A 58 8.76 14.20 -4.37
CA ALA A 58 8.89 13.80 -5.77
C ALA A 58 7.59 14.08 -6.52
N PHE A 59 7.71 14.37 -7.82
CA PHE A 59 6.58 14.62 -8.71
C PHE A 59 6.47 13.47 -9.71
N HIS A 60 5.24 13.01 -9.96
CA HIS A 60 4.95 11.91 -10.87
C HIS A 60 3.74 12.26 -11.74
N PRO A 61 3.63 11.69 -12.95
CA PRO A 61 2.42 11.80 -13.75
C PRO A 61 1.19 11.35 -12.97
N LEU A 62 0.06 12.05 -13.20
CA LEU A 62 -1.22 11.66 -12.65
C LEU A 62 -1.56 10.22 -13.10
N PRO A 63 -2.17 9.41 -12.22
CA PRO A 63 -2.52 8.05 -12.59
C PRO A 63 -3.58 8.05 -13.69
N THR A 64 -3.40 7.20 -14.70
CA THR A 64 -4.41 6.93 -15.72
C THR A 64 -5.67 6.35 -15.06
N ARG A 65 -6.79 6.38 -15.80
CA ARG A 65 -8.04 5.76 -15.31
C ARG A 65 -7.87 4.26 -15.06
N GLU A 66 -7.08 3.58 -15.88
CA GLU A 66 -6.77 2.15 -15.71
C GLU A 66 -5.97 1.89 -14.43
N GLU A 67 -4.96 2.70 -14.14
CA GLU A 67 -4.16 2.57 -12.91
C GLU A 67 -4.99 2.84 -11.65
N ARG A 68 -5.93 3.82 -11.72
CA ARG A 68 -6.89 4.08 -10.64
C ARG A 68 -7.85 2.90 -10.45
N ARG A 69 -8.35 2.30 -11.54
CA ARG A 69 -9.18 1.08 -11.49
C ARG A 69 -8.41 -0.11 -10.88
N SER A 70 -7.15 -0.30 -11.26
CA SER A 70 -6.28 -1.33 -10.70
C SER A 70 -6.12 -1.17 -9.18
N LEU A 71 -5.94 0.07 -8.68
CA LEU A 71 -5.87 0.34 -7.25
C LEU A 71 -7.18 -0.04 -6.52
N VAL A 72 -8.34 0.22 -7.13
CA VAL A 72 -9.63 -0.16 -6.55
C VAL A 72 -9.77 -1.69 -6.46
N LEU A 73 -9.38 -2.42 -7.51
CA LEU A 73 -9.36 -3.90 -7.43
C LEU A 73 -8.45 -4.40 -6.32
N HIS A 74 -7.27 -3.81 -6.16
CA HIS A 74 -6.34 -4.26 -5.12
C HIS A 74 -6.79 -3.90 -3.71
N ARG A 75 -7.60 -2.85 -3.52
CA ARG A 75 -8.31 -2.62 -2.25
C ARG A 75 -9.33 -3.72 -1.97
N ALA A 76 -10.08 -4.16 -2.97
CA ALA A 76 -11.01 -5.29 -2.80
C ALA A 76 -10.26 -6.61 -2.55
N ILE A 77 -9.12 -6.85 -3.20
CA ILE A 77 -8.23 -7.98 -2.90
C ILE A 77 -7.72 -7.90 -1.46
N ALA A 78 -7.28 -6.73 -0.99
CA ALA A 78 -6.82 -6.54 0.38
C ALA A 78 -7.94 -6.88 1.40
N ALA A 79 -9.17 -6.42 1.17
CA ALA A 79 -10.31 -6.77 2.02
C ALA A 79 -10.61 -8.29 1.99
N ARG A 80 -10.51 -8.92 0.82
CA ARG A 80 -10.68 -10.39 0.68
C ARG A 80 -9.59 -11.15 1.43
N LEU A 81 -8.36 -10.67 1.36
CA LEU A 81 -7.19 -11.23 2.01
C LEU A 81 -7.27 -11.06 3.54
N GLU A 82 -7.82 -9.95 4.05
CA GLU A 82 -8.12 -9.79 5.48
C GLU A 82 -9.16 -10.79 5.97
N ALA A 83 -10.19 -11.08 5.17
CA ALA A 83 -11.27 -11.99 5.53
C ALA A 83 -10.88 -13.48 5.42
N GLU A 84 -10.08 -13.86 4.42
CA GLU A 84 -9.64 -15.24 4.20
C GLU A 84 -8.16 -15.29 3.80
N PRO A 85 -7.23 -15.12 4.76
CA PRO A 85 -5.80 -15.00 4.46
C PRO A 85 -5.22 -16.23 3.76
N GLU A 86 -5.42 -17.42 4.33
CA GLU A 86 -4.77 -18.66 3.90
C GLU A 86 -5.14 -19.00 2.44
N GLY A 87 -6.44 -19.10 2.15
CA GLY A 87 -6.92 -19.47 0.81
C GLY A 87 -6.54 -18.47 -0.28
N VAL A 88 -6.49 -17.17 0.05
CA VAL A 88 -6.09 -16.13 -0.91
C VAL A 88 -4.58 -16.16 -1.15
N LEU A 89 -3.76 -16.33 -0.11
CA LEU A 89 -2.31 -16.43 -0.22
C LEU A 89 -1.89 -17.66 -1.03
N ASP A 90 -2.53 -18.81 -0.82
CA ASP A 90 -2.21 -20.02 -1.57
C ASP A 90 -2.49 -19.88 -3.06
N ARG A 91 -3.64 -19.29 -3.42
CA ARG A 91 -3.93 -18.97 -4.83
C ARG A 91 -2.92 -17.98 -5.42
N ALA A 92 -2.50 -16.99 -4.64
CA ALA A 92 -1.49 -16.03 -5.06
C ALA A 92 -0.13 -16.71 -5.31
N ARG A 93 0.29 -17.62 -4.42
CA ARG A 93 1.55 -18.39 -4.59
C ARG A 93 1.53 -19.28 -5.82
N VAL A 94 0.42 -20.00 -6.06
CA VAL A 94 0.24 -20.81 -7.28
C VAL A 94 0.31 -19.94 -8.54
N THR A 95 -0.35 -18.78 -8.52
CA THR A 95 -0.34 -17.83 -9.64
C THR A 95 1.06 -17.27 -9.87
N LEU A 96 1.77 -16.90 -8.80
CA LEU A 96 3.14 -16.41 -8.86
C LEU A 96 4.09 -17.43 -9.50
N ALA A 97 4.02 -18.71 -9.09
CA ALA A 97 4.82 -19.78 -9.65
C ALA A 97 4.61 -19.92 -11.16
N ARG A 98 3.35 -19.86 -11.61
CA ARG A 98 3.01 -19.87 -13.05
C ARG A 98 3.56 -18.64 -13.78
N MET A 99 3.42 -17.45 -13.21
CA MET A 99 3.91 -16.20 -13.82
C MET A 99 5.43 -16.21 -13.99
N ARG A 100 6.17 -16.74 -13.00
CA ARG A 100 7.64 -16.87 -13.08
C ARG A 100 8.09 -17.76 -14.23
N ALA A 101 7.35 -18.82 -14.53
CA ALA A 101 7.65 -19.69 -15.66
C ALA A 101 7.36 -19.04 -17.02
N SER A 102 6.36 -18.15 -17.11
CA SER A 102 5.89 -17.59 -18.38
C SER A 102 6.35 -16.15 -18.68
N GLN A 103 6.86 -15.41 -17.70
CA GLN A 103 7.17 -13.97 -17.81
C GLN A 103 8.59 -13.62 -17.32
N PRO A 104 9.66 -14.06 -18.03
CA PRO A 104 11.03 -13.78 -17.63
C PRO A 104 11.36 -12.28 -17.55
N GLY A 105 10.72 -11.45 -18.40
CA GLY A 105 10.91 -9.99 -18.40
C GLY A 105 10.42 -9.28 -17.13
N ALA A 106 9.53 -9.90 -16.35
CA ALA A 106 9.02 -9.35 -15.10
C ALA A 106 9.70 -9.94 -13.85
N ALA A 107 10.80 -10.70 -14.02
CA ALA A 107 11.48 -11.40 -12.94
C ALA A 107 11.82 -10.53 -11.70
N PRO A 108 12.24 -9.26 -11.81
CA PRO A 108 12.48 -8.42 -10.64
C PRO A 108 11.23 -8.21 -9.77
N LEU A 109 10.09 -7.90 -10.39
CA LEU A 109 8.82 -7.68 -9.68
C LEU A 109 8.26 -8.99 -9.11
N LEU A 110 8.43 -10.10 -9.83
CA LEU A 110 7.97 -11.41 -9.35
C LEU A 110 8.78 -11.90 -8.13
N ARG A 111 10.09 -11.66 -8.07
CA ARG A 111 10.91 -11.95 -6.88
C ARG A 111 10.50 -11.10 -5.68
N GLU A 112 10.14 -9.85 -5.91
CA GLU A 112 9.65 -9.00 -4.84
C GLU A 112 8.29 -9.47 -4.31
N TRP A 113 7.38 -9.89 -5.19
CA TRP A 113 6.14 -10.52 -4.76
C TRP A 113 6.36 -11.79 -3.94
N GLU A 114 7.34 -12.63 -4.29
CA GLU A 114 7.74 -13.79 -3.50
C GLU A 114 8.10 -13.37 -2.06
N VAL A 115 9.02 -12.41 -1.92
CA VAL A 115 9.40 -11.87 -0.61
C VAL A 115 8.20 -11.30 0.15
N LEU A 116 7.31 -10.58 -0.52
CA LEU A 116 6.12 -9.95 0.09
C LEU A 116 5.08 -10.99 0.56
N LEU A 117 4.91 -12.11 -0.15
CA LEU A 117 3.99 -13.18 0.24
C LEU A 117 4.48 -13.99 1.45
N ASP A 118 5.77 -13.89 1.78
CA ASP A 118 6.38 -14.49 2.97
C ASP A 118 6.39 -13.55 4.18
N ARG A 119 5.93 -12.29 4.01
CA ARG A 119 5.81 -11.32 5.10
C ARG A 119 4.52 -11.50 5.90
N PRO A 120 4.47 -11.00 7.14
CA PRO A 120 3.23 -10.83 7.87
C PRO A 120 2.19 -10.03 7.08
N LEU A 121 0.91 -10.34 7.28
CA LEU A 121 -0.20 -9.75 6.52
C LEU A 121 -0.24 -8.22 6.67
N GLU A 122 0.10 -7.70 7.85
CA GLU A 122 0.17 -6.27 8.16
C GLU A 122 1.21 -5.48 7.35
N ASP A 123 2.17 -6.18 6.74
CA ASP A 123 3.21 -5.63 5.86
C ASP A 123 2.81 -5.73 4.38
N LEU A 124 2.02 -6.75 4.01
CA LEU A 124 1.54 -6.97 2.65
C LEU A 124 0.36 -6.06 2.27
N LEU A 125 -0.63 -5.91 3.16
CA LEU A 125 -1.83 -5.10 2.90
C LEU A 125 -1.54 -3.64 2.51
N PRO A 126 -0.58 -2.94 3.15
CA PRO A 126 -0.19 -1.60 2.72
C PRO A 126 0.32 -1.55 1.29
N VAL A 127 1.02 -2.59 0.81
CA VAL A 127 1.55 -2.62 -0.56
C VAL A 127 0.44 -2.73 -1.60
N LEU A 128 -0.58 -3.58 -1.34
CA LEU A 128 -1.74 -3.72 -2.22
C LEU A 128 -2.52 -2.41 -2.39
N THR A 129 -2.55 -1.59 -1.35
CA THR A 129 -3.36 -0.37 -1.29
C THR A 129 -2.60 0.94 -1.50
N ASP A 130 -1.28 0.87 -1.74
CA ASP A 130 -0.42 2.05 -1.89
C ASP A 130 -0.58 2.70 -3.28
N PRO A 131 -1.00 3.98 -3.39
CA PRO A 131 -1.13 4.66 -4.67
C PRO A 131 0.23 5.05 -5.31
N SER A 132 1.36 4.82 -4.65
CA SER A 132 2.68 5.21 -5.15
C SER A 132 3.02 4.59 -6.53
N PRO A 133 3.86 5.25 -7.34
CA PRO A 133 4.32 4.69 -8.63
C PRO A 133 4.97 3.31 -8.46
N ARG A 134 5.69 3.10 -7.36
CA ARG A 134 6.34 1.82 -7.09
C ARG A 134 5.34 0.70 -6.89
N ALA A 135 4.33 0.92 -6.06
CA ALA A 135 3.26 -0.06 -5.84
C ALA A 135 2.39 -0.26 -7.09
N ARG A 136 2.29 0.75 -7.95
CA ARG A 136 1.62 0.63 -9.25
C ARG A 136 2.31 -0.38 -10.17
N GLU A 137 3.64 -0.33 -10.28
CA GLU A 137 4.40 -1.33 -11.05
C GLU A 137 4.15 -2.76 -10.55
N LEU A 138 4.17 -2.95 -9.23
CA LEU A 138 3.84 -4.23 -8.60
C LEU A 138 2.43 -4.71 -8.97
N ARG A 139 1.43 -3.82 -8.94
CA ARG A 139 0.05 -4.15 -9.32
C ARG A 139 -0.11 -4.50 -10.80
N HIS A 140 0.74 -4.00 -11.70
CA HIS A 140 0.72 -4.40 -13.11
C HIS A 140 1.12 -5.86 -13.30
N VAL A 141 1.94 -6.41 -12.38
CA VAL A 141 2.39 -7.81 -12.41
C VAL A 141 1.96 -8.51 -11.13
N THR A 142 0.64 -8.56 -10.89
CA THR A 142 0.09 -9.02 -9.61
C THR A 142 -0.16 -10.54 -9.57
N PRO A 143 0.29 -11.25 -8.51
CA PRO A 143 -0.04 -12.66 -8.32
C PRO A 143 -1.47 -12.87 -7.84
N PHE A 144 -2.21 -11.81 -7.50
CA PHE A 144 -3.61 -11.89 -7.06
C PHE A 144 -4.62 -11.91 -8.21
N ALA A 145 -4.14 -12.06 -9.46
CA ALA A 145 -5.00 -12.19 -10.62
C ALA A 145 -5.95 -13.39 -10.46
N GLY A 146 -7.26 -13.14 -10.56
CA GLY A 146 -8.29 -14.18 -10.42
C GLY A 146 -8.74 -14.46 -8.98
N VAL A 147 -8.19 -13.78 -7.97
CA VAL A 147 -8.68 -13.89 -6.57
C VAL A 147 -10.11 -13.39 -6.43
N LEU A 148 -10.44 -12.28 -7.08
CA LEU A 148 -11.79 -11.74 -7.14
C LEU A 148 -12.60 -12.40 -8.26
N THR A 149 -13.82 -12.79 -7.95
CA THR A 149 -14.84 -13.23 -8.91
C THR A 149 -15.22 -12.11 -9.89
N ALA A 150 -15.87 -12.45 -11.00
CA ALA A 150 -16.36 -11.46 -11.95
C ALA A 150 -17.35 -10.47 -11.31
N ALA A 151 -18.22 -10.95 -10.42
CA ALA A 151 -19.18 -10.13 -9.69
C ALA A 151 -18.49 -9.14 -8.74
N GLU A 152 -17.50 -9.60 -7.95
CA GLU A 152 -16.73 -8.71 -7.06
C GLU A 152 -15.96 -7.63 -7.83
N ARG A 153 -15.36 -7.98 -8.98
CA ARG A 153 -14.70 -7.00 -9.85
C ARG A 153 -15.69 -5.98 -10.42
N ALA A 154 -16.87 -6.43 -10.85
CA ALA A 154 -17.90 -5.56 -11.38
C ALA A 154 -18.40 -4.57 -10.33
N ALA A 155 -18.70 -5.05 -9.11
CA ALA A 155 -19.11 -4.22 -7.99
C ALA A 155 -18.04 -3.17 -7.63
N ALA A 156 -16.77 -3.57 -7.56
CA ALA A 156 -15.66 -2.65 -7.30
C ALA A 156 -15.55 -1.54 -8.37
N TYR A 157 -15.76 -1.87 -9.64
CA TYR A 157 -15.75 -0.87 -10.72
C TYR A 157 -16.99 0.04 -10.74
N GLN A 158 -18.16 -0.48 -10.39
CA GLN A 158 -19.37 0.32 -10.27
C GLN A 158 -19.21 1.38 -9.17
N ALA A 159 -18.79 0.96 -7.97
CA ALA A 159 -18.51 1.87 -6.86
C ALA A 159 -17.46 2.94 -7.24
N PHE A 160 -16.42 2.56 -7.98
CA PHE A 160 -15.44 3.53 -8.50
C PHE A 160 -16.08 4.54 -9.45
N ALA A 161 -16.88 4.09 -10.42
CA ALA A 161 -17.53 4.96 -11.38
C ALA A 161 -18.53 5.94 -10.71
N GLU A 162 -19.22 5.52 -9.66
CA GLU A 162 -20.09 6.37 -8.85
C GLU A 162 -19.29 7.43 -8.09
N SER A 163 -18.15 7.05 -7.48
CA SER A 163 -17.27 8.00 -6.79
C SER A 163 -16.67 9.06 -7.72
N GLU A 164 -16.41 8.73 -8.99
CA GLU A 164 -15.94 9.69 -10.00
C GLU A 164 -17.04 10.72 -10.35
N LYS A 165 -18.32 10.34 -10.31
CA LYS A 165 -19.44 11.23 -10.63
C LYS A 165 -19.80 12.21 -9.51
N GLY A 166 -19.60 11.81 -8.25
CA GLY A 166 -19.89 12.65 -7.08
C GLY A 166 -18.77 13.63 -6.69
N SER A 167 -17.63 13.60 -7.38
CA SER A 167 -16.48 14.48 -7.12
C SER A 167 -16.39 15.68 -8.08
N VAL A 168 -17.47 15.93 -8.86
CA VAL A 168 -17.61 17.01 -9.85
C VAL A 168 -18.65 18.01 -9.37
#